data_AF-A0A6I3KV78-F1
#
_entry.id   AF-A0A6I3KV78-F1
#
_cell.length_a   1.000
_cell.length_b   1.000
_cell.length_c   1.000
_cell.angle_alpha   90.00
_cell.angle_beta   90.00
_cell.angle_gamma   90.00
#
_symmetry.space_group_name_H-M   'P 1'
#
loop_
_entity.id
_entity.type
_entity.pdbx_description
1 polymer ?
#
loop_
_entity_poly.entity_id
_entity_poly.type
_entity_poly.pdbx_seq_one_letter_code
_entity_poly.pdbx_strand_id
1 'polypeptide(L)'
;MTEDVGSAAVPTAAGRSVEFWGYCMWGLAGLAIAVSELASVFGLAGWPTISNTIGHLETKHSVVRLIVVTVIVLLAYYAVPQLAIPPKTTPQRVAGRTLTVNGRVTKPDSPITLLGAGYLLAAVVTYVFGILFAAADRGMHAQSYLGAYVLYGSIALMWVIVPSILAMFFSRDVPFPTLFRTIGYLERRAHPVAAILLAALVVLLIHLAFYPWPRVQS
;
A
#
# COMPACT_ATOMS: atom_id res chain seq x y z
N MET A 1 -38.78 20.43 4.97
CA MET A 1 -38.07 19.38 4.21
C MET A 1 -37.45 18.44 5.23
N THR A 2 -38.11 17.32 5.50
CA THR A 2 -37.59 16.24 6.33
C THR A 2 -36.58 15.47 5.48
N GLU A 3 -35.31 15.45 5.88
CA GLU A 3 -34.33 14.58 5.25
C GLU A 3 -34.71 13.12 5.53
N ASP A 4 -35.15 12.41 4.50
CA ASP A 4 -35.31 10.96 4.55
C ASP A 4 -33.93 10.32 4.76
N VAL A 5 -33.62 10.00 6.02
CA VAL A 5 -32.48 9.14 6.39
C VAL A 5 -32.86 7.69 6.07
N GLY A 6 -32.99 7.38 4.77
CA GLY A 6 -33.16 6.01 4.32
C GLY A 6 -31.85 5.23 4.47
N SER A 7 -31.88 4.08 5.16
CA SER A 7 -30.73 3.16 5.24
C SER A 7 -30.50 2.48 3.89
N ALA A 8 -29.88 3.18 2.94
CA ALA A 8 -29.53 2.61 1.66
C ALA A 8 -28.42 1.55 1.81
N ALA A 9 -28.45 0.54 0.92
CA ALA A 9 -27.45 -0.53 0.89
C ALA A 9 -26.03 0.04 0.73
N VAL A 10 -25.08 -0.56 1.44
CA VAL A 10 -23.66 -0.17 1.41
C VAL A 10 -23.12 -0.26 -0.02
N PRO A 11 -22.39 0.75 -0.53
CA PRO A 11 -21.75 0.66 -1.83
C PRO A 11 -20.87 -0.59 -1.91
N THR A 12 -21.22 -1.50 -2.83
CA THR A 12 -20.44 -2.71 -3.10
C THR A 12 -19.81 -2.62 -4.48
N ALA A 13 -18.51 -2.92 -4.58
CA ALA A 13 -17.87 -3.16 -5.87
C ALA A 13 -17.87 -4.66 -6.12
N ALA A 14 -18.47 -5.08 -7.24
CA ALA A 14 -18.65 -6.49 -7.62
C ALA A 14 -19.31 -7.33 -6.50
N GLY A 15 -20.29 -6.75 -5.80
CA GLY A 15 -20.99 -7.41 -4.68
C GLY A 15 -20.17 -7.56 -3.39
N ARG A 16 -18.96 -7.00 -3.32
CA ARG A 16 -18.10 -7.02 -2.13
C ARG A 16 -17.93 -5.63 -1.51
N SER A 17 -17.72 -5.60 -0.19
CA SER A 17 -17.52 -4.36 0.56
C SER A 17 -16.15 -3.73 0.28
N VAL A 18 -16.05 -2.41 0.49
CA VAL A 18 -14.77 -1.67 0.44
C VAL A 18 -13.74 -2.25 1.43
N GLU A 19 -14.21 -2.72 2.59
CA GLU A 19 -13.37 -3.40 3.57
C GLU A 19 -12.72 -4.67 3.00
N PHE A 20 -13.48 -5.50 2.27
CA PHE A 20 -12.94 -6.68 1.60
C PHE A 20 -11.87 -6.31 0.57
N TRP A 21 -12.13 -5.31 -0.27
CA TRP A 21 -11.17 -4.84 -1.27
C TRP A 21 -9.91 -4.22 -0.64
N GLY A 22 -10.04 -3.57 0.53
CA GLY A 22 -8.89 -3.13 1.33
C GLY A 22 -8.04 -4.30 1.80
N TYR A 23 -8.65 -5.33 2.39
CA TYR A 23 -7.91 -6.53 2.80
C TYR A 23 -7.24 -7.23 1.62
N CYS A 24 -7.92 -7.34 0.48
CA CYS A 24 -7.31 -7.91 -0.72
C CYS A 24 -6.12 -7.07 -1.20
N MET A 25 -6.28 -5.77 -1.40
CA MET A 25 -5.22 -4.90 -1.92
C MET A 25 -3.99 -4.88 -1.01
N TRP A 26 -4.19 -4.61 0.28
CA TRP A 26 -3.08 -4.44 1.22
C TRP A 26 -2.53 -5.77 1.73
N GLY A 27 -3.38 -6.80 1.82
CA GLY A 27 -2.93 -8.17 2.13
C GLY A 27 -2.05 -8.74 1.03
N LEU A 28 -2.43 -8.55 -0.24
CA LEU A 28 -1.61 -8.97 -1.38
C LEU A 28 -0.33 -8.13 -1.50
N ALA A 29 -0.39 -6.81 -1.23
CA ALA A 29 0.81 -5.98 -1.16
C ALA A 29 1.81 -6.49 -0.12
N GLY A 30 1.33 -6.75 1.10
CA GLY A 30 2.14 -7.32 2.18
C GLY A 30 2.71 -8.69 1.81
N LEU A 31 1.92 -9.54 1.15
CA LEU A 31 2.36 -10.84 0.69
C LEU A 31 3.46 -10.73 -0.40
N ALA A 32 3.30 -9.85 -1.38
CA ALA A 32 4.29 -9.64 -2.45
C ALA A 32 5.64 -9.19 -1.87
N ILE A 33 5.61 -8.27 -0.90
CA ILE A 33 6.80 -7.82 -0.18
C ILE A 33 7.41 -8.97 0.62
N ALA A 34 6.61 -9.65 1.46
CA ALA A 34 7.09 -10.72 2.33
C ALA A 34 7.68 -11.89 1.53
N VAL A 35 7.03 -12.31 0.45
CA VAL A 35 7.53 -13.39 -0.41
C VAL A 35 8.88 -13.01 -1.03
N SER A 36 9.00 -11.79 -1.55
CA SER A 36 10.26 -11.33 -2.18
C SER A 36 11.41 -11.24 -1.17
N GLU A 37 11.12 -10.71 0.02
CA GLU A 37 12.10 -10.58 1.11
C GLU A 37 12.53 -11.94 1.65
N LEU A 38 11.57 -12.81 1.98
CA LEU A 38 11.87 -14.13 2.51
C LEU A 38 12.60 -14.99 1.49
N ALA A 39 12.24 -14.91 0.20
CA ALA A 39 12.95 -15.61 -0.86
C ALA A 39 14.43 -15.17 -0.94
N SER A 40 14.71 -13.88 -0.75
CA SER A 40 16.08 -13.37 -0.67
C SER A 40 16.81 -13.85 0.59
N VAL A 41 16.18 -13.71 1.77
CA VAL A 41 16.78 -14.07 3.07
C VAL A 41 17.12 -15.56 3.15
N PHE A 42 16.25 -16.43 2.65
CA PHE A 42 16.47 -17.88 2.65
C PHE A 42 17.30 -18.37 1.47
N GLY A 43 17.82 -17.46 0.62
CA GLY A 43 18.63 -17.83 -0.55
C GLY A 43 17.86 -18.61 -1.63
N LEU A 44 16.52 -18.56 -1.60
CA LEU A 44 15.65 -19.16 -2.63
C LEU A 44 15.65 -18.32 -3.92
N ALA A 45 16.04 -17.06 -3.81
CA ALA A 45 16.15 -16.13 -4.92
C ALA A 45 17.52 -15.47 -4.96
N GLY A 46 17.99 -15.16 -6.18
CA GLY A 46 19.29 -14.55 -6.39
C GLY A 46 19.32 -13.03 -6.23
N TRP A 47 18.19 -12.36 -6.00
CA TRP A 47 18.16 -10.93 -5.74
C TRP A 47 18.44 -10.60 -4.26
N PRO A 48 19.10 -9.46 -3.96
CA PRO A 48 19.26 -8.95 -2.59
C PRO A 48 17.92 -8.52 -1.97
N THR A 49 17.88 -8.34 -0.65
CA THR A 49 16.73 -7.80 0.10
C THR A 49 16.45 -6.33 -0.23
N ILE A 50 15.26 -5.83 0.14
CA ILE A 50 14.91 -4.40 0.05
C ILE A 50 15.95 -3.55 0.79
N SER A 51 16.33 -3.95 2.00
CA SER A 51 17.29 -3.21 2.83
C SER A 51 18.65 -3.06 2.14
N ASN A 52 19.20 -4.14 1.58
CA ASN A 52 20.45 -4.10 0.83
C ASN A 52 20.31 -3.30 -0.47
N THR A 53 19.17 -3.40 -1.13
CA THR A 53 18.88 -2.66 -2.37
C THR A 53 18.82 -1.15 -2.12
N ILE A 54 18.13 -0.71 -1.06
CA ILE A 54 18.06 0.70 -0.66
C ILE A 54 19.44 1.18 -0.21
N GLY A 55 20.18 0.40 0.57
CA GLY A 55 21.54 0.78 0.99
C GLY A 55 22.48 0.98 -0.21
N HIS A 56 22.40 0.11 -1.22
CA HIS A 56 23.16 0.28 -2.46
C HIS A 56 22.74 1.52 -3.26
N LEU A 57 21.45 1.87 -3.28
CA LEU A 57 20.98 3.11 -3.90
C LEU A 57 21.44 4.35 -3.12
N GLU A 58 21.40 4.33 -1.79
CA GLU A 58 21.83 5.44 -0.94
C GLU A 58 23.31 5.74 -1.13
N THR A 59 24.15 4.69 -1.17
CA THR A 59 25.60 4.84 -1.39
C THR A 59 25.93 5.43 -2.75
N LYS A 60 25.12 5.16 -3.78
CA LYS A 60 25.30 5.72 -5.13
C LYS A 60 24.66 7.08 -5.31
N HIS A 61 23.53 7.34 -4.66
CA HIS A 61 22.70 8.51 -4.85
C HIS A 61 22.11 8.96 -3.52
N SER A 62 22.78 9.90 -2.83
CA SER A 62 22.32 10.46 -1.55
C SER A 62 20.91 11.06 -1.60
N VAL A 63 20.47 11.52 -2.79
CA VAL A 63 19.10 12.02 -3.04
C VAL A 63 18.02 10.96 -2.76
N VAL A 64 18.32 9.68 -2.97
CA VAL A 64 17.36 8.59 -2.73
C VAL A 64 16.93 8.55 -1.27
N ARG A 65 17.88 8.78 -0.34
CA ARG A 65 17.58 8.88 1.09
C ARG A 65 16.57 9.99 1.37
N LEU A 66 16.76 11.18 0.78
CA LEU A 66 15.84 12.31 0.94
C LEU A 66 14.43 11.94 0.43
N ILE A 67 14.34 11.27 -0.72
CA ILE A 67 13.05 10.84 -1.29
C ILE A 67 12.36 9.85 -0.36
N VAL A 68 13.07 8.82 0.13
CA VAL A 68 12.51 7.82 1.05
C VAL A 68 11.99 8.47 2.32
N VAL A 69 12.79 9.34 2.96
CA VAL A 69 12.37 10.07 4.17
C VAL A 69 11.17 10.97 3.89
N THR A 70 11.16 11.67 2.75
CA THR A 70 10.04 12.54 2.36
C THR A 70 8.74 11.74 2.19
N VAL A 71 8.80 10.59 1.50
CA VAL A 71 7.64 9.70 1.32
C VAL A 71 7.15 9.19 2.68
N ILE A 72 8.06 8.76 3.55
CA ILE A 72 7.73 8.32 4.91
C ILE A 72 6.99 9.41 5.70
N VAL A 73 7.53 10.64 5.70
CA VAL A 73 6.93 11.77 6.42
C VAL A 73 5.54 12.12 5.86
N LEU A 74 5.38 12.14 4.54
CA LEU A 74 4.08 12.36 3.91
C LEU A 74 3.08 11.27 4.28
N LEU A 75 3.48 10.00 4.24
CA LEU A 75 2.61 8.89 4.63
C LEU A 75 2.19 9.00 6.09
N ALA A 76 3.13 9.30 7.00
CA ALA A 76 2.83 9.51 8.42
C ALA A 76 1.87 10.68 8.64
N TYR A 77 2.10 11.81 7.97
CA TYR A 77 1.22 12.98 8.02
C TYR A 77 -0.23 12.64 7.60
N TYR A 78 -0.40 11.91 6.51
CA TYR A 78 -1.72 11.49 6.04
C TYR A 78 -2.32 10.32 6.84
N ALA A 79 -1.51 9.54 7.56
CA ALA A 79 -1.96 8.43 8.40
C ALA A 79 -2.71 8.92 9.64
N VAL A 80 -2.20 9.95 10.31
CA VAL A 80 -2.74 10.46 11.60
C VAL A 80 -4.24 10.73 11.53
N PRO A 81 -4.78 11.56 10.61
CA PRO A 81 -6.21 11.82 10.55
C PRO A 81 -7.03 10.57 10.17
N GLN A 82 -6.44 9.63 9.43
CA GLN A 82 -7.13 8.41 9.00
C GLN A 82 -7.25 7.37 10.12
N LEU A 83 -6.28 7.33 11.04
CA LEU A 83 -6.28 6.48 12.22
C LEU A 83 -7.06 7.11 13.39
N ALA A 84 -7.03 8.43 13.53
CA ALA A 84 -7.73 9.13 14.60
C ALA A 84 -9.26 9.13 14.46
N ILE A 85 -9.78 8.99 13.23
CA ILE A 85 -11.22 9.02 12.95
C ILE A 85 -11.70 7.60 12.65
N PRO A 86 -12.55 7.01 13.52
CA PRO A 86 -13.08 5.67 13.29
C PRO A 86 -13.77 5.56 11.93
N PRO A 87 -13.59 4.45 11.20
CA PRO A 87 -14.26 4.27 9.92
C PRO A 87 -15.78 4.21 10.12
N LYS A 88 -16.50 5.15 9.49
CA LYS A 88 -17.97 5.14 9.46
C LYS A 88 -18.44 3.96 8.63
N THR A 89 -19.25 3.08 9.23
CA THR A 89 -19.82 1.88 8.60
C THR A 89 -21.08 2.17 7.78
N THR A 90 -21.76 3.28 8.06
CA THR A 90 -23.00 3.66 7.37
C THR A 90 -22.69 4.60 6.20
N PRO A 91 -23.18 4.31 4.98
CA PRO A 91 -23.10 5.25 3.86
C PRO A 91 -23.91 6.48 4.22
N GLN A 92 -23.26 7.62 4.44
CA GLN A 92 -23.96 8.88 4.64
C GLN A 92 -24.36 9.43 3.28
N ARG A 93 -25.63 9.79 3.08
CA ARG A 93 -26.06 10.57 1.92
C ARG A 93 -26.17 12.03 2.32
N VAL A 94 -25.63 12.92 1.51
CA VAL A 94 -25.84 14.36 1.64
C VAL A 94 -26.43 14.84 0.32
N ALA A 95 -27.61 15.47 0.37
CA ALA A 95 -28.33 15.94 -0.82
C ALA A 95 -28.54 14.86 -1.91
N GLY A 96 -28.97 13.65 -1.51
CA GLY A 96 -29.25 12.54 -2.44
C GLY A 96 -28.02 11.86 -3.04
N ARG A 97 -26.81 12.29 -2.68
CA ARG A 97 -25.55 11.70 -3.15
C ARG A 97 -24.83 10.95 -2.03
N THR A 98 -24.31 9.77 -2.34
CA THR A 98 -23.56 8.95 -1.39
C THR A 98 -22.20 9.59 -1.09
N LEU A 99 -21.86 9.72 0.19
CA LEU A 99 -20.51 10.02 0.62
C LEU A 99 -19.67 8.74 0.57
N THR A 100 -18.45 8.86 0.06
CA THR A 100 -17.39 7.87 0.25
C THR A 100 -17.10 7.71 1.74
N VAL A 101 -16.42 6.63 2.10
CA VAL A 101 -15.90 6.40 3.46
C VAL A 101 -15.02 7.57 3.94
N ASN A 102 -14.39 8.30 3.01
CA ASN A 102 -13.59 9.50 3.28
C ASN A 102 -14.40 10.81 3.27
N GLY A 103 -15.73 10.75 3.31
CA GLY A 103 -16.61 11.92 3.39
C GLY A 103 -16.74 12.72 2.09
N ARG A 104 -16.23 12.23 0.97
CA ARG A 104 -16.32 12.90 -0.36
C ARG A 104 -17.51 12.37 -1.15
N VAL A 105 -18.24 13.24 -1.85
CA VAL A 105 -19.44 12.87 -2.62
C VAL A 105 -19.09 12.07 -3.89
N THR A 106 -19.63 10.85 -4.06
CA THR A 106 -19.44 10.01 -5.27
C THR A 106 -20.25 10.54 -6.46
N LYS A 107 -19.75 10.29 -7.69
CA LYS A 107 -20.53 10.51 -8.92
C LYS A 107 -21.46 9.29 -9.15
N PRO A 108 -22.67 9.48 -9.72
CA PRO A 108 -23.66 8.40 -9.86
C PRO A 108 -23.27 7.24 -10.80
N ASP A 109 -22.41 7.47 -11.80
CA ASP A 109 -22.36 6.60 -12.99
C ASP A 109 -20.99 5.97 -13.33
N SER A 110 -20.03 5.88 -12.40
CA SER A 110 -18.78 5.18 -12.72
C SER A 110 -18.93 3.67 -12.50
N PRO A 111 -18.61 2.79 -13.47
CA PRO A 111 -18.50 1.36 -13.24
C PRO A 111 -17.26 1.07 -12.37
N ILE A 112 -17.41 1.27 -11.05
CA ILE A 112 -16.39 1.05 -10.00
C ILE A 112 -15.82 -0.40 -10.04
N THR A 113 -16.50 -1.32 -10.72
CA THR A 113 -16.21 -2.76 -10.76
C THR A 113 -15.04 -3.17 -11.65
N LEU A 114 -14.84 -2.54 -12.81
CA LEU A 114 -13.82 -2.99 -13.77
C LEU A 114 -12.42 -2.46 -13.43
N LEU A 115 -12.35 -1.23 -12.90
CA LEU A 115 -11.08 -0.56 -12.60
C LEU A 115 -10.35 -1.19 -11.42
N GLY A 116 -11.05 -1.61 -10.36
CA GLY A 116 -10.40 -2.22 -9.19
C GLY A 116 -9.83 -3.61 -9.42
N ALA A 117 -10.62 -4.51 -10.03
CA ALA A 117 -10.15 -5.85 -10.35
C ALA A 117 -9.08 -5.82 -11.45
N GLY A 118 -9.26 -4.96 -12.47
CA GLY A 118 -8.26 -4.73 -13.51
C GLY A 118 -6.95 -4.18 -12.94
N TYR A 119 -7.03 -3.28 -11.95
CA TYR A 119 -5.85 -2.76 -11.26
C TYR A 119 -5.08 -3.85 -10.50
N LEU A 120 -5.77 -4.68 -9.71
CA LEU A 120 -5.12 -5.77 -8.98
C LEU A 120 -4.49 -6.79 -9.93
N LEU A 121 -5.17 -7.12 -11.03
CA LEU A 121 -4.60 -7.97 -12.06
C LEU A 121 -3.34 -7.33 -12.68
N ALA A 122 -3.38 -6.05 -13.01
CA ALA A 122 -2.22 -5.32 -13.50
C ALA A 122 -1.07 -5.33 -12.48
N ALA A 123 -1.35 -5.07 -11.19
CA ALA A 123 -0.35 -5.08 -10.12
C ALA A 123 0.30 -6.47 -9.94
N VAL A 124 -0.50 -7.56 -10.02
CA VAL A 124 0.00 -8.94 -10.00
C VAL A 124 0.85 -9.24 -11.22
N VAL A 125 0.41 -8.86 -12.42
CA VAL A 125 1.18 -9.03 -13.65
C VAL A 125 2.51 -8.29 -13.56
N THR A 126 2.51 -7.04 -13.08
CA THR A 126 3.73 -6.27 -12.87
C THR A 126 4.66 -6.92 -11.83
N TYR A 127 4.11 -7.49 -10.76
CA TYR A 127 4.89 -8.21 -9.76
C TYR A 127 5.56 -9.47 -10.33
N VAL A 128 4.79 -10.29 -11.07
CA VAL A 128 5.32 -11.48 -11.75
C VAL A 128 6.39 -11.10 -12.76
N PHE A 129 6.17 -10.03 -13.53
CA PHE A 129 7.18 -9.48 -14.43
C PHE A 129 8.45 -9.08 -13.67
N GLY A 130 8.33 -8.38 -12.54
CA GLY A 130 9.46 -7.99 -11.69
C GLY A 130 10.27 -9.20 -11.20
N ILE A 131 9.60 -10.28 -10.79
CA ILE A 131 10.25 -11.54 -10.38
C ILE A 131 11.02 -12.15 -11.56
N LEU A 132 10.35 -12.31 -12.71
CA LEU A 132 10.96 -12.93 -13.89
C LEU A 132 12.15 -12.12 -14.38
N PHE A 133 12.03 -10.80 -14.40
CA PHE A 133 13.11 -9.89 -14.77
C PHE A 133 14.28 -10.00 -13.79
N ALA A 134 14.01 -10.00 -12.48
CA ALA A 134 15.05 -10.13 -11.46
C ALA A 134 15.79 -11.48 -11.55
N ALA A 135 15.05 -12.57 -11.80
CA ALA A 135 15.64 -13.88 -12.01
C ALA A 135 16.50 -13.93 -13.29
N ALA A 136 16.01 -13.35 -14.40
CA ALA A 136 16.73 -13.31 -15.67
C ALA A 136 18.00 -12.46 -15.60
N ASP A 137 17.92 -11.24 -15.05
CA ASP A 137 19.06 -10.35 -14.86
C ASP A 137 20.15 -11.03 -14.03
N ARG A 138 19.77 -11.76 -12.98
CA ARG A 138 20.74 -12.47 -12.14
C ARG A 138 21.41 -13.64 -12.85
N GLY A 139 20.67 -14.34 -13.72
CA GLY A 139 21.23 -15.41 -14.55
C GLY A 139 22.29 -14.91 -15.54
N MET A 140 22.18 -13.68 -16.03
CA MET A 140 23.17 -13.07 -16.92
C MET A 140 24.28 -12.35 -16.16
N HIS A 141 23.94 -11.68 -15.06
CA HIS A 141 24.82 -10.82 -14.30
C HIS A 141 24.69 -11.10 -12.80
N ALA A 142 25.49 -12.04 -12.31
CA ALA A 142 25.46 -12.51 -10.93
C ALA A 142 25.80 -11.46 -9.85
N GLN A 143 26.15 -10.23 -10.21
CA GLN A 143 26.38 -9.12 -9.25
C GLN A 143 25.53 -7.89 -9.57
N SER A 144 24.61 -7.99 -10.52
CA SER A 144 23.71 -6.90 -10.87
C SER A 144 22.68 -6.66 -9.77
N TYR A 145 22.39 -5.38 -9.55
CA TYR A 145 21.29 -4.89 -8.71
C TYR A 145 20.09 -4.44 -9.55
N LEU A 146 20.22 -4.45 -10.88
CA LEU A 146 19.16 -3.96 -11.78
C LEU A 146 17.86 -4.74 -11.59
N GLY A 147 17.95 -6.07 -11.51
CA GLY A 147 16.81 -6.94 -11.22
C GLY A 147 16.08 -6.56 -9.93
N ALA A 148 16.83 -6.32 -8.86
CA ALA A 148 16.27 -5.89 -7.58
C ALA A 148 15.64 -4.50 -7.65
N TYR A 149 16.25 -3.56 -8.39
CA TYR A 149 15.68 -2.23 -8.60
C TYR A 149 14.34 -2.27 -9.32
N VAL A 150 14.23 -3.09 -10.36
CA VAL A 150 12.97 -3.25 -11.11
C VAL A 150 11.92 -3.94 -10.25
N LEU A 151 12.27 -5.04 -9.57
CA LEU A 151 11.36 -5.75 -8.67
C LEU A 151 10.82 -4.83 -7.57
N TYR A 152 11.70 -4.26 -6.74
CA TYR A 152 11.27 -3.46 -5.60
C TYR A 152 10.72 -2.10 -5.99
N GLY A 153 11.23 -1.49 -7.07
CA GLY A 153 10.68 -0.26 -7.62
C GLY A 153 9.24 -0.47 -8.13
N SER A 154 8.98 -1.58 -8.81
CA SER A 154 7.64 -1.92 -9.28
C SER A 154 6.68 -2.27 -8.13
N ILE A 155 7.17 -2.93 -7.08
CA ILE A 155 6.40 -3.17 -5.84
C ILE A 155 6.04 -1.83 -5.19
N ALA A 156 7.03 -0.97 -4.93
CA ALA A 156 6.80 0.33 -4.32
C ALA A 156 5.82 1.18 -5.13
N LEU A 157 5.94 1.17 -6.46
CA LEU A 157 5.06 1.93 -7.34
C LEU A 157 3.63 1.37 -7.36
N MET A 158 3.46 0.11 -7.75
CA MET A 158 2.14 -0.49 -8.05
C MET A 158 1.40 -0.97 -6.80
N TRP A 159 2.10 -1.28 -5.72
CA TRP A 159 1.47 -1.83 -4.51
C TRP A 159 1.38 -0.82 -3.37
N VAL A 160 2.15 0.26 -3.42
CA VAL A 160 2.16 1.27 -2.35
C VAL A 160 1.80 2.66 -2.86
N ILE A 161 2.55 3.22 -3.81
CA ILE A 161 2.40 4.63 -4.24
C ILE A 161 1.10 4.85 -5.02
N VAL A 162 0.92 4.16 -6.14
CA VAL A 162 -0.27 4.31 -7.00
C VAL A 162 -1.58 4.03 -6.23
N PRO A 163 -1.75 2.93 -5.47
CA PRO A 163 -3.00 2.70 -4.76
C PRO A 163 -3.22 3.71 -3.63
N SER A 164 -2.17 4.21 -2.98
CA SER A 164 -2.28 5.30 -2.00
C SER A 164 -2.76 6.60 -2.64
N ILE A 165 -2.19 6.98 -3.79
CA ILE A 165 -2.60 8.18 -4.55
C ILE A 165 -4.04 8.03 -5.04
N LEU A 166 -4.38 6.89 -5.62
CA LEU A 166 -5.74 6.62 -6.12
C LEU A 166 -6.77 6.70 -4.98
N ALA A 167 -6.47 6.10 -3.82
CA ALA A 167 -7.37 6.13 -2.67
C ALA A 167 -7.50 7.53 -2.05
N MET A 168 -6.41 8.31 -1.96
CA MET A 168 -6.42 9.66 -1.38
C MET A 168 -7.05 10.71 -2.30
N PHE A 169 -6.65 10.73 -3.57
CA PHE A 169 -7.00 11.81 -4.49
C PHE A 169 -8.17 11.46 -5.42
N PHE A 170 -8.27 10.21 -5.88
CA PHE A 170 -9.16 9.75 -6.95
C PHE A 170 -10.28 8.83 -6.47
N SER A 171 -10.84 9.07 -5.27
CA SER A 171 -11.87 8.25 -4.63
C SER A 171 -13.22 8.10 -5.39
N ARG A 172 -13.27 8.46 -6.68
CA ARG A 172 -14.42 8.26 -7.56
C ARG A 172 -14.41 6.93 -8.31
N ASP A 173 -13.26 6.23 -8.43
CA ASP A 173 -13.16 5.11 -9.37
C ASP A 173 -12.45 3.83 -8.86
N VAL A 174 -11.97 3.78 -7.60
CA VAL A 174 -11.30 2.59 -7.04
C VAL A 174 -12.03 2.02 -5.81
N PRO A 175 -12.16 0.69 -5.70
CA PRO A 175 -12.96 0.06 -4.64
C PRO A 175 -12.21 -0.18 -3.33
N PHE A 176 -10.89 0.03 -3.30
CA PHE A 176 -10.07 -0.19 -2.10
C PHE A 176 -9.78 1.13 -1.36
N PRO A 177 -9.85 1.13 -0.02
CA PRO A 177 -9.46 2.26 0.81
C PRO A 177 -7.93 2.35 0.96
N THR A 178 -7.44 3.41 1.60
CA THR A 178 -6.03 3.53 1.99
C THR A 178 -5.61 2.44 2.99
N LEU A 179 -4.30 2.21 3.14
CA LEU A 179 -3.75 1.23 4.08
C LEU A 179 -4.20 1.53 5.51
N PHE A 180 -4.09 2.77 5.96
CA PHE A 180 -4.45 3.18 7.33
C PHE A 180 -5.94 3.00 7.62
N ARG A 181 -6.82 3.27 6.64
CA ARG A 181 -8.25 2.95 6.76
C ARG A 181 -8.50 1.46 6.86
N THR A 182 -7.74 0.65 6.12
CA THR A 182 -7.81 -0.82 6.20
C THR A 182 -7.39 -1.32 7.58
N ILE A 183 -6.35 -0.73 8.17
CA ILE A 183 -5.93 -1.00 9.54
C ILE A 183 -7.05 -0.63 10.52
N GLY A 184 -7.71 0.52 10.37
CA GLY A 184 -8.86 0.89 11.23
C GLY A 184 -10.06 -0.06 11.08
N TYR A 185 -10.27 -0.66 9.91
CA TYR A 185 -11.24 -1.74 9.76
C TYR A 185 -10.80 -3.01 10.50
N LEU A 186 -9.51 -3.36 10.42
CA LEU A 186 -8.93 -4.51 11.08
C LEU A 186 -8.93 -4.37 12.60
N GLU A 187 -8.64 -3.20 13.14
CA GLU A 187 -8.61 -2.90 14.57
C GLU A 187 -9.95 -3.23 15.24
N ARG A 188 -11.07 -2.94 14.56
CA ARG A 188 -12.42 -3.28 15.01
C ARG A 188 -12.69 -4.78 15.07
N ARG A 189 -12.05 -5.58 14.21
CA ARG A 189 -12.30 -7.04 14.11
C ARG A 189 -11.28 -7.87 14.88
N ALA A 190 -10.03 -7.43 14.86
CA ALA A 190 -8.87 -8.15 15.34
C ALA A 190 -7.81 -7.13 15.83
N HIS A 191 -8.15 -6.40 16.89
CA HIS A 191 -7.27 -5.44 17.56
C HIS A 191 -5.81 -5.91 17.73
N PRO A 192 -5.51 -7.14 18.22
CA PRO A 192 -4.11 -7.58 18.38
C PRO A 192 -3.36 -7.65 17.04
N VAL A 193 -4.01 -8.07 15.96
CA VAL A 193 -3.38 -8.14 14.64
C VAL A 193 -3.09 -6.74 14.10
N ALA A 194 -4.03 -5.81 14.26
CA ALA A 194 -3.82 -4.41 13.89
C ALA A 194 -2.66 -3.78 14.67
N ALA A 195 -2.57 -4.04 15.98
CA ALA A 195 -1.49 -3.55 16.82
C ALA A 195 -0.11 -4.11 16.39
N ILE A 196 -0.02 -5.41 16.08
CA ILE A 196 1.22 -6.03 15.59
C ILE A 196 1.63 -5.42 14.25
N LEU A 197 0.68 -5.24 13.32
CA LEU A 197 0.96 -4.63 12.01
C LEU A 197 1.43 -3.18 12.14
N LEU A 198 0.78 -2.39 13.00
CA LEU A 198 1.21 -1.03 13.28
C LEU A 198 2.61 -0.99 13.91
N ALA A 199 2.88 -1.85 14.88
CA ALA A 199 4.21 -1.94 15.50
C ALA A 199 5.28 -2.31 14.46
N ALA A 200 5.01 -3.29 13.59
CA ALA A 200 5.92 -3.68 12.51
C ALA A 200 6.16 -2.54 11.51
N LEU A 201 5.11 -1.78 11.13
CA LEU A 201 5.25 -0.61 10.26
C LEU A 201 6.07 0.51 10.91
N VAL A 202 5.89 0.75 12.22
CA VAL A 202 6.68 1.74 12.97
C VAL A 202 8.15 1.33 13.03
N VAL A 203 8.44 0.05 13.32
CA VAL A 203 9.81 -0.47 13.32
C VAL A 203 10.43 -0.33 11.93
N LEU A 204 9.71 -0.68 10.87
CA LEU A 204 10.16 -0.51 9.48
C LEU A 204 10.46 0.97 9.18
N LEU A 205 9.60 1.88 9.61
CA LEU A 205 9.76 3.32 9.39
C LEU A 205 11.03 3.85 10.07
N ILE A 206 11.22 3.51 11.34
CA ILE A 206 12.42 3.88 12.11
C ILE A 206 13.66 3.32 11.41
N HIS A 207 13.60 2.05 11.02
CA HIS A 207 14.73 1.40 10.36
C HIS A 207 15.12 2.11 9.06
N LEU A 208 14.14 2.49 8.23
CA LEU A 208 14.39 3.19 6.96
C LEU A 208 14.84 4.65 7.16
N ALA A 209 14.28 5.36 8.14
CA ALA A 209 14.60 6.77 8.36
C ALA A 209 16.00 6.99 8.95
N PHE A 210 16.46 6.05 9.79
CA PHE A 210 17.73 6.14 10.50
C PHE A 210 18.82 5.23 9.93
N TYR A 211 18.63 4.65 8.75
CA TYR A 211 19.69 3.90 8.07
C TYR A 211 20.72 4.85 7.42
N PRO A 212 22.03 4.53 7.46
CA PRO A 212 22.66 3.58 8.38
C PRO A 212 22.71 4.16 9.80
N TRP A 213 22.54 3.29 10.82
CA TRP A 213 22.56 3.70 12.22
C TRP A 213 23.82 4.52 12.53
N PRO A 214 23.70 5.66 13.26
CA PRO A 214 24.85 6.43 13.67
C PRO A 214 25.82 5.54 14.42
N ARG A 215 26.99 5.28 13.84
CA ARG A 215 28.07 4.62 14.54
C ARG A 215 28.74 5.67 15.41
N VAL A 216 28.76 5.45 16.72
CA VAL A 216 29.62 6.23 17.61
C VAL A 216 31.05 5.87 17.20
N GLN A 217 31.73 6.79 16.54
CA GLN A 217 33.18 6.69 16.34
C GLN A 217 33.81 7.00 17.70
N SER A 218 34.16 5.96 18.44
CA SER A 218 35.02 6.04 19.62
C SER A 218 36.48 6.18 19.21
#